data_AF-A0A3F2RU32-F1
#
_entry.id   AF-A0A3F2RU32-F1
#
_cell.length_a   1.000
_cell.length_b   1.000
_cell.length_c   1.000
_cell.angle_alpha   90.00
_cell.angle_beta   90.00
_cell.angle_gamma   90.00
#
_symmetry.space_group_name_H-M   'P 1'
#
loop_
_entity.id
_entity.type
_entity.pdbx_description
1 polymer ?
#
loop_
_entity_poly.entity_id
_entity_poly.type
_entity_poly.pdbx_seq_one_letter_code
_entity_poly.pdbx_strand_id
1 'polypeptide(L)'
;MWASRVLRMAVTKTSTGLVGLPVNPNARQDLIQLYRRTLQEILPPEAKNYRNAVEKITNFRLNVVETHEDVSEAGDDGTILVEDTIERTINCGQLEELIEQAEDELSVIPVYLEHKLWESPVESAK
;
A
#
# COMPACT_ATOMS: atom_id res chain seq x y z
N MET A 1 -39.85 1.16 4.03
CA MET A 1 -38.77 0.64 3.16
C MET A 1 -37.50 0.51 3.99
N TRP A 2 -37.30 -0.64 4.66
CA TRP A 2 -36.14 -0.89 5.55
C TRP A 2 -35.23 -2.02 5.04
N ALA A 3 -35.30 -2.34 3.74
CA ALA A 3 -34.50 -3.42 3.13
C ALA A 3 -33.18 -2.93 2.49
N SER A 4 -32.90 -1.62 2.47
CA SER A 4 -31.79 -1.08 1.68
C SER A 4 -30.45 -0.98 2.41
N ARG A 5 -30.38 -1.19 3.73
CA ARG A 5 -29.11 -1.11 4.51
C ARG A 5 -28.38 -2.46 4.64
N VAL A 6 -29.07 -3.58 4.55
CA VAL A 6 -28.49 -4.91 4.82
C VAL A 6 -27.70 -5.47 3.62
N LEU A 7 -28.02 -5.04 2.39
CA LEU A 7 -27.35 -5.51 1.18
C LEU A 7 -26.06 -4.76 0.81
N ARG A 8 -25.69 -3.70 1.55
CA ARG A 8 -24.44 -2.96 1.29
C ARG A 8 -23.18 -3.59 1.91
N MET A 9 -23.33 -4.66 2.71
CA MET A 9 -22.23 -5.34 3.41
C MET A 9 -21.51 -6.41 2.58
N ALA A 10 -21.91 -6.66 1.33
CA ALA A 10 -21.51 -7.89 0.64
C ALA A 10 -21.20 -7.74 -0.86
N VAL A 11 -20.85 -6.54 -1.34
CA VAL A 11 -20.15 -6.45 -2.62
C VAL A 11 -18.67 -6.47 -2.28
N THR A 12 -18.07 -7.65 -2.27
CA THR A 12 -16.62 -7.83 -2.19
C THR A 12 -16.08 -8.10 -3.58
N LYS A 13 -14.85 -7.68 -3.84
CA LYS A 13 -14.14 -8.01 -5.07
C LYS A 13 -14.12 -9.53 -5.27
N THR A 14 -14.53 -10.01 -6.44
CA THR A 14 -14.58 -11.46 -6.74
C THR A 14 -13.26 -11.98 -7.29
N SER A 15 -12.53 -11.14 -8.03
CA SER A 15 -11.21 -11.42 -8.59
C SER A 15 -10.42 -10.14 -8.80
N THR A 16 -9.10 -10.20 -8.65
CA THR A 16 -8.15 -9.15 -9.05
C THR A 16 -8.02 -9.02 -10.57
N GLY A 17 -8.31 -10.10 -11.31
CA GLY A 17 -8.10 -10.16 -12.76
C GLY A 17 -6.63 -10.39 -13.15
N LEU A 18 -5.74 -10.52 -12.16
CA LEU A 18 -4.33 -10.82 -12.32
C LEU A 18 -4.06 -12.29 -11.98
N VAL A 19 -3.25 -12.95 -12.79
CA VAL A 19 -2.88 -14.36 -12.55
C VAL A 19 -1.89 -14.41 -11.38
N GLY A 20 -2.16 -15.27 -10.39
CA GLY A 20 -1.28 -15.47 -9.25
C GLY A 20 -1.53 -14.54 -8.07
N LEU A 21 -2.38 -13.52 -8.20
CA LEU A 21 -2.72 -12.57 -7.13
C LEU A 21 -4.14 -12.82 -6.59
N PRO A 22 -4.31 -13.55 -5.48
CA PRO A 22 -5.63 -13.82 -4.90
C PRO A 22 -6.23 -12.55 -4.28
N VAL A 23 -7.56 -12.45 -4.26
CA VAL A 23 -8.27 -11.36 -3.57
C VAL A 23 -8.08 -11.52 -2.06
N ASN A 24 -7.76 -10.42 -1.38
CA ASN A 24 -7.66 -10.37 0.07
C ASN A 24 -8.85 -9.59 0.68
N PRO A 25 -9.79 -10.25 1.39
CA PRO A 25 -10.94 -9.59 2.01
C PRO A 25 -10.60 -8.56 3.08
N ASN A 26 -9.41 -8.64 3.67
CA ASN A 26 -8.94 -7.73 4.71
C ASN A 26 -7.75 -6.87 4.24
N ALA A 27 -7.59 -6.69 2.92
CA ALA A 27 -6.42 -6.03 2.33
C ALA A 27 -6.06 -4.69 2.99
N ARG A 28 -7.07 -3.90 3.35
CA ARG A 28 -6.90 -2.61 4.05
C ARG A 28 -6.17 -2.75 5.39
N GLN A 29 -6.61 -3.69 6.23
CA GLN A 29 -6.04 -3.89 7.55
C GLN A 29 -4.60 -4.42 7.46
N ASP A 30 -4.36 -5.30 6.50
CA ASP A 30 -3.03 -5.87 6.26
C ASP A 30 -2.06 -4.79 5.76
N LEU A 31 -2.50 -3.91 4.85
CA LEU A 31 -1.72 -2.76 4.40
C LEU A 31 -1.35 -1.81 5.55
N ILE A 32 -2.28 -1.49 6.44
CA ILE A 32 -2.00 -0.63 7.60
C ILE A 32 -0.91 -1.27 8.48
N GLN A 33 -1.01 -2.58 8.74
CA GLN A 33 -0.02 -3.29 9.54
C GLN A 33 1.35 -3.31 8.86
N LEU A 34 1.40 -3.58 7.55
CA LEU A 34 2.64 -3.59 6.78
C LEU A 34 3.29 -2.21 6.76
N TYR A 35 2.56 -1.13 6.44
CA TYR A 35 3.11 0.21 6.45
C TYR A 35 3.61 0.65 7.82
N ARG A 36 2.89 0.32 8.90
CA ARG A 36 3.36 0.58 10.26
C ARG A 36 4.65 -0.19 10.58
N ARG A 37 4.76 -1.43 10.10
CA ARG A 37 5.99 -2.22 10.23
C ARG A 37 7.14 -1.59 9.43
N THR A 38 6.91 -1.17 8.19
CA THR A 38 7.91 -0.48 7.36
C THR A 38 8.40 0.81 8.04
N LEU A 39 7.53 1.58 8.69
CA LEU A 39 7.92 2.77 9.44
C LEU A 39 8.66 2.46 10.76
N GLN A 40 8.53 1.26 11.31
CA GLN A 40 9.27 0.81 12.49
C GLN A 40 10.70 0.36 12.16
N GLU A 41 10.95 -0.06 10.91
CA GLU A 41 12.28 -0.44 10.47
C GLU A 41 13.23 0.76 10.51
N ILE A 42 14.33 0.62 11.26
CA ILE A 42 15.25 1.74 11.54
C ILE A 42 16.30 1.82 10.43
N LEU A 43 16.16 2.84 9.57
CA LEU A 43 17.19 3.18 8.58
C LEU A 43 18.23 4.17 9.15
N PRO A 44 19.53 3.96 8.85
CA PRO A 44 20.62 4.82 9.29
C PRO A 44 20.47 6.25 8.73
N PRO A 45 20.90 7.29 9.47
CA PRO A 45 20.80 8.68 9.01
C PRO A 45 21.62 8.96 7.74
N GLU A 46 22.64 8.16 7.45
CA GLU A 46 23.46 8.21 6.23
C GLU A 46 22.63 7.87 4.98
N ALA A 47 21.63 7.00 5.10
CA ALA A 47 20.71 6.60 4.04
C ALA A 47 19.58 7.62 3.80
N LYS A 48 19.84 8.92 4.00
CA LYS A 48 18.82 9.98 4.01
C LYS A 48 17.90 9.97 2.79
N ASN A 49 18.45 9.74 1.59
CA ASN A 49 17.65 9.79 0.35
C ASN A 49 16.61 8.68 0.30
N TYR A 50 17.04 7.43 0.52
CA TYR A 50 16.15 6.27 0.54
C TYR A 50 15.16 6.36 1.69
N ARG A 51 15.65 6.66 2.90
CA ARG A 51 14.83 6.84 4.09
C ARG A 51 13.71 7.87 3.88
N ASN A 52 14.04 9.06 3.38
CA ASN A 52 13.04 10.10 3.15
C ASN A 52 12.01 9.70 2.08
N ALA A 53 12.43 8.96 1.05
CA ALA A 53 11.53 8.49 0.01
C ALA A 53 10.54 7.45 0.55
N VAL A 54 11.05 6.44 1.27
CA VAL A 54 10.24 5.38 1.90
C VAL A 54 9.28 5.98 2.92
N GLU A 55 9.75 6.86 3.82
CA GLU A 55 8.90 7.54 4.79
C GLU A 55 7.82 8.37 4.10
N LYS A 56 8.15 9.13 3.06
CA LYS A 56 7.18 9.98 2.36
C LYS A 56 6.10 9.16 1.66
N ILE A 57 6.48 8.11 0.93
CA ILE A 57 5.55 7.24 0.21
C ILE A 57 4.67 6.49 1.21
N THR A 58 5.27 5.90 2.23
CA THR A 58 4.57 5.10 3.24
C THR A 58 3.59 5.94 4.04
N ASN A 59 3.98 7.13 4.49
CA ASN A 59 3.08 8.04 5.22
C ASN A 59 1.93 8.54 4.34
N PHE A 60 2.18 8.84 3.06
CA PHE A 60 1.12 9.22 2.13
C PHE A 60 0.10 8.09 1.96
N ARG A 61 0.57 6.88 1.65
CA ARG A 61 -0.31 5.72 1.45
C ARG A 61 -1.06 5.35 2.74
N LEU A 62 -0.38 5.34 3.88
CA LEU A 62 -0.99 5.07 5.19
C LEU A 62 -2.11 6.08 5.50
N ASN A 63 -1.87 7.38 5.30
CA ASN A 63 -2.87 8.41 5.53
C ASN A 63 -4.12 8.23 4.65
N VAL A 64 -3.94 7.89 3.38
CA VAL A 64 -5.07 7.62 2.46
C VAL A 64 -5.87 6.40 2.96
N VAL A 65 -5.19 5.32 3.32
CA VAL A 65 -5.83 4.08 3.80
C VAL A 65 -6.58 4.29 5.12
N GLU A 66 -6.04 5.11 6.03
CA GLU A 66 -6.68 5.44 7.31
C GLU A 66 -7.86 6.43 7.15
N THR A 67 -7.78 7.35 6.18
CA THR A 67 -8.84 8.36 5.95
C THR A 67 -10.11 7.74 5.36
N HIS A 68 -9.98 6.74 4.49
CA HIS A 68 -11.10 6.15 3.74
C HIS A 68 -11.62 4.87 4.41
N GLU A 69 -12.08 4.95 5.66
CA GLU A 69 -12.65 3.80 6.37
C GLU A 69 -14.09 3.46 5.95
N ASP A 70 -14.94 4.48 5.73
CA ASP A 70 -16.40 4.33 5.56
C ASP A 70 -16.97 5.00 4.29
N VAL A 71 -16.14 5.67 3.49
CA VAL A 71 -16.62 6.52 2.39
C VAL A 71 -16.71 5.73 1.09
N SER A 72 -17.90 5.19 0.81
CA SER A 72 -18.32 4.87 -0.56
C SER A 72 -18.84 6.15 -1.21
N GLU A 73 -18.02 6.87 -1.98
CA GLU A 73 -18.55 7.95 -2.82
C GLU A 73 -19.39 7.33 -3.94
N ALA A 74 -20.59 7.86 -4.18
CA ALA A 74 -21.50 7.34 -5.19
C ALA A 74 -21.03 7.79 -6.58
N GLY A 75 -20.51 6.87 -7.39
CA GLY A 75 -20.29 7.09 -8.81
C GLY A 75 -21.55 6.85 -9.64
N ASP A 76 -21.49 7.22 -10.93
CA ASP A 76 -22.60 7.20 -11.88
C ASP A 76 -23.28 5.82 -12.10
N ASP A 77 -22.66 4.72 -11.66
CA ASP A 77 -23.20 3.33 -11.72
C ASP A 77 -23.71 2.80 -10.35
N GLY A 78 -23.72 3.65 -9.32
CA GLY A 78 -24.41 3.38 -8.04
C GLY A 78 -23.80 2.35 -7.08
N THR A 79 -22.73 1.65 -7.46
CA THR A 79 -21.99 0.72 -6.59
C THR A 79 -20.49 1.02 -6.66
N ILE A 80 -19.91 1.56 -5.58
CA ILE A 80 -18.47 1.79 -5.45
C ILE A 80 -17.99 1.14 -4.16
N LEU A 81 -16.90 0.37 -4.26
CA LEU A 81 -16.24 -0.22 -3.11
C LEU A 81 -15.33 0.82 -2.44
N VAL A 82 -15.18 0.73 -1.13
CA VAL A 82 -14.22 1.57 -0.37
C VAL A 82 -12.81 1.39 -0.94
N GLU A 83 -12.49 0.16 -1.35
CA GLU A 83 -11.23 -0.23 -1.99
C GLU A 83 -10.97 0.58 -3.26
N ASP A 84 -11.95 0.74 -4.15
CA ASP A 84 -11.79 1.49 -5.41
C ASP A 84 -11.44 2.97 -5.15
N THR A 85 -12.00 3.57 -4.10
CA THR A 85 -11.69 4.96 -3.73
C THR A 85 -10.24 5.10 -3.28
N ILE A 86 -9.74 4.13 -2.52
CA ILE A 86 -8.34 4.09 -2.09
C ILE A 86 -7.42 3.86 -3.30
N GLU A 87 -7.74 2.89 -4.16
CA GLU A 87 -6.97 2.57 -5.37
C GLU A 87 -6.88 3.77 -6.32
N ARG A 88 -7.97 4.50 -6.53
CA ARG A 88 -7.97 5.72 -7.36
C ARG A 88 -7.16 6.85 -6.74
N THR A 89 -7.23 7.02 -5.42
CA THR A 89 -6.49 8.08 -4.72
C THR A 89 -4.98 7.82 -4.74
N ILE A 90 -4.57 6.56 -4.53
CA ILE A 90 -3.16 6.17 -4.54
C ILE A 90 -2.63 6.05 -5.98
N ASN A 91 -3.49 5.67 -6.92
CA ASN A 91 -3.20 5.52 -8.35
C ASN A 91 -1.93 4.69 -8.64
N CYS A 92 -1.80 3.54 -7.95
CA CYS A 92 -0.62 2.69 -8.03
C CYS A 92 -0.99 1.19 -8.04
N GLY A 93 -2.03 0.85 -8.78
CA GLY A 93 -2.55 -0.52 -8.88
C GLY A 93 -3.63 -0.83 -7.84
N GLN A 94 -3.92 -2.13 -7.71
CA GLN A 94 -4.89 -2.67 -6.76
C GLN A 94 -4.33 -2.76 -5.34
N LEU A 95 -5.20 -2.85 -4.33
CA LEU A 95 -4.74 -3.01 -2.93
C LEU A 95 -3.86 -4.23 -2.73
N GLU A 96 -4.15 -5.34 -3.40
CA GLU A 96 -3.34 -6.56 -3.30
C GLU A 96 -1.93 -6.38 -3.88
N GLU A 97 -1.78 -5.62 -4.96
CA GLU A 97 -0.45 -5.29 -5.52
C GLU A 97 0.34 -4.38 -4.55
N LEU A 98 -0.36 -3.48 -3.84
CA LEU A 98 0.28 -2.64 -2.82
C LEU A 98 0.76 -3.45 -1.62
N ILE A 99 0.09 -4.56 -1.29
CA ILE A 99 0.54 -5.49 -0.23
C ILE A 99 1.85 -6.13 -0.64
N GLU A 100 1.92 -6.71 -1.84
CA GLU A 100 3.16 -7.30 -2.36
C GLU A 100 4.30 -6.27 -2.40
N GLN A 101 4.03 -5.04 -2.86
CA GLN A 101 5.03 -3.96 -2.83
C GLN A 101 5.53 -3.65 -1.42
N ALA A 102 4.66 -3.65 -0.40
CA ALA A 102 5.04 -3.36 0.97
C ALA A 102 5.85 -4.51 1.59
N GLU A 103 5.54 -5.76 1.24
CA GLU A 103 6.32 -6.94 1.63
C GLU A 103 7.70 -6.96 0.96
N ASP A 104 7.75 -6.66 -0.34
CA ASP A 104 8.99 -6.51 -1.08
C ASP A 104 9.87 -5.42 -0.48
N GLU A 105 9.29 -4.27 -0.12
CA GLU A 105 10.02 -3.18 0.53
C GLU A 105 10.65 -3.62 1.85
N LEU A 106 9.92 -4.36 2.69
CA LEU A 106 10.45 -4.95 3.93
C LEU A 106 11.60 -5.93 3.67
N SER A 107 11.56 -6.67 2.56
CA SER A 107 12.64 -7.57 2.16
C SER A 107 13.87 -6.83 1.61
N VAL A 108 13.69 -5.66 1.02
CA VAL A 108 14.76 -4.83 0.43
C VAL A 108 15.54 -4.08 1.51
N ILE A 109 14.88 -3.60 2.57
CA ILE A 109 15.54 -2.88 3.67
C ILE A 109 16.80 -3.59 4.21
N PRO A 110 16.78 -4.89 4.59
CA PRO A 110 17.98 -5.57 5.09
C PRO A 110 19.09 -5.65 4.04
N VAL A 111 18.75 -5.88 2.77
CA VAL A 111 19.72 -5.91 1.65
C VAL A 111 20.34 -4.52 1.45
N TYR A 112 19.53 -3.47 1.53
CA TYR A 112 19.96 -2.08 1.42
C TYR A 112 20.98 -1.72 2.52
N LEU A 113 20.74 -2.21 3.75
CA LEU A 113 21.63 -2.04 4.89
C LEU A 113 22.93 -2.84 4.77
N GLU A 114 22.85 -4.11 4.36
CA GLU A 114 24.00 -5.00 4.19
C GLU A 114 25.00 -4.44 3.17
N HIS A 115 24.49 -3.97 2.02
CA HIS A 115 25.30 -3.47 0.93
C HIS A 115 25.64 -1.97 1.02
N LYS A 116 25.11 -1.26 2.02
CA LYS A 116 25.31 0.19 2.20
C LYS A 116 25.17 1.00 0.92
N LEU A 117 24.05 0.82 0.22
CA LEU A 117 23.82 1.35 -1.13
C LEU A 117 23.78 2.90 -1.21
N TRP A 118 23.87 3.59 -0.08
CA TRP A 118 24.04 5.04 0.00
C TRP A 118 25.49 5.51 -0.15
N GLU A 119 26.47 4.62 -0.10
CA GLU A 119 27.88 4.95 -0.32
C GLU A 119 28.16 5.21 -1.81
N SER A 120 29.08 6.12 -2.10
CA SER A 120 29.52 6.36 -3.48
C SER A 120 30.22 5.10 -4.03
N PRO A 121 30.05 4.79 -5.33
CA PRO A 121 30.80 3.71 -5.96
C PRO A 121 32.32 3.86 -5.74
N VAL A 122 32.98 2.74 -5.43
CA VAL A 122 34.43 2.68 -5.13
C VAL A 122 35.27 2.93 -6.37
N GLU A 123 34.75 2.57 -7.55
CA GLU A 123 35.39 2.79 -8.84
C GLU A 123 34.60 3.85 -9.60
N SER A 124 35.17 5.04 -9.78
CA SER A 124 34.62 6.02 -10.71
C SER A 124 34.74 5.44 -12.12
N ALA A 125 33.61 5.21 -12.78
CA ALA A 125 33.58 4.77 -14.18
C ALA A 125 34.58 5.62 -14.99
N LYS A 126 35.60 4.94 -15.52
CA LYS A 126 36.72 5.55 -16.22
C LYS A 126 36.39 5.84 -17.68
#